data_AF-A0A969GQZ4-F1
#
_entry.id   AF-A0A969GQZ4-F1
#
_cell.length_a   1.000
_cell.length_b   1.000
_cell.length_c   1.000
_cell.angle_alpha   90.00
_cell.angle_beta   90.00
_cell.angle_gamma   90.00
#
_symmetry.space_group_name_H-M   'P 1'
#
loop_
_entity.id
_entity.type
_entity.pdbx_description
1 polymer ?
#
loop_
_entity_poly.entity_id
_entity_poly.type
_entity_poly.pdbx_seq_one_letter_code
_entity_poly.pdbx_strand_id
1 'polypeptide(L)'
;MKSRAERKAVLMQAAEKRIEELLEWAETTERPNLEQIETVVLRLREQVGQEMAQAVLAGEERQRPVPEPSCATCGRTMRYKGRKRRR
;
A
#
# COMPACT_ATOMS: atom_id res chain seq x y z
N MET A 1 6.87 -13.61 -10.69
CA MET A 1 5.87 -13.17 -9.70
C MET A 1 6.50 -13.34 -8.33
N LYS A 2 6.54 -12.32 -7.46
CA LYS A 2 7.18 -12.48 -6.14
C LYS A 2 6.44 -13.54 -5.33
N SER A 3 7.14 -14.48 -4.73
CA SER A 3 6.54 -15.51 -3.88
C SER A 3 5.86 -14.86 -2.66
N ARG A 4 5.01 -15.62 -1.95
CA ARG A 4 4.45 -15.15 -0.67
C ARG A 4 5.57 -14.81 0.33
N ALA A 5 6.61 -15.63 0.38
CA ALA A 5 7.75 -15.43 1.28
C ALA A 5 8.52 -14.15 0.95
N GLU A 6 8.81 -13.90 -0.33
CA GLU A 6 9.49 -12.67 -0.76
C GLU A 6 8.67 -11.41 -0.47
N ARG A 7 7.35 -11.45 -0.72
CA ARG A 7 6.46 -10.32 -0.37
C ARG A 7 6.42 -10.07 1.13
N LYS A 8 6.34 -11.13 1.94
CA LYS A 8 6.38 -11.02 3.40
C LYS A 8 7.71 -10.41 3.86
N ALA A 9 8.84 -10.89 3.34
CA ALA A 9 10.16 -10.39 3.71
C ALA A 9 10.31 -8.88 3.42
N VAL A 10 9.87 -8.43 2.24
CA VAL A 10 9.89 -7.01 1.89
C VAL A 10 9.03 -6.18 2.84
N LEU A 11 7.81 -6.64 3.16
CA LEU A 11 6.92 -5.92 4.08
C LEU A 11 7.47 -5.89 5.52
N MET A 12 8.07 -6.98 5.99
CA MET A 12 8.67 -7.03 7.33
C MET A 12 9.87 -6.08 7.43
N GLN A 13 10.74 -6.05 6.41
CA GLN A 13 11.87 -5.12 6.38
C GLN A 13 11.41 -3.66 6.39
N ALA A 14 10.34 -3.35 5.66
CA ALA A 14 9.81 -2.00 5.62
C ALA A 14 9.14 -1.60 6.94
N ALA A 15 8.41 -2.52 7.58
CA ALA A 15 7.85 -2.32 8.91
C ALA A 15 8.94 -2.13 9.98
N GLU A 16 10.00 -2.95 9.96
CA GLU A 16 11.16 -2.83 10.85
C GLU A 16 11.78 -1.44 10.75
N LYS A 17 12.00 -0.93 9.54
CA LYS A 17 12.49 0.44 9.35
C LYS A 17 11.61 1.51 10.01
N ARG A 18 10.28 1.36 9.99
CA ARG A 18 9.36 2.32 10.65
C ARG A 18 9.37 2.18 12.17
N ILE A 19 9.59 0.96 12.67
CA ILE A 19 9.74 0.71 14.10
C ILE A 19 11.02 1.38 14.60
N GLU A 20 12.15 1.21 13.90
CA GLU A 20 13.40 1.91 14.23
C GLU A 20 13.21 3.44 14.24
N GLU A 21 12.50 3.99 13.25
CA GLU A 21 12.18 5.43 13.22
C GLU A 21 11.33 5.89 14.42
N LEU A 22 10.39 5.06 14.89
CA LEU A 22 9.61 5.34 16.09
C LEU A 22 10.49 5.32 17.36
N LEU A 23 11.38 4.33 17.46
CA LEU A 23 12.27 4.15 18.60
C LEU A 23 13.27 5.30 18.70
N GLU A 24 13.90 5.66 17.57
CA GLU A 24 14.82 6.80 17.52
C GLU A 24 14.12 8.12 17.89
N TRP A 25 12.89 8.33 17.41
CA TRP A 25 12.08 9.47 17.82
C TRP A 25 11.78 9.47 19.33
N ALA A 26 11.46 8.31 19.90
CA ALA A 26 11.14 8.18 21.32
C ALA A 26 12.38 8.39 22.22
N GLU A 27 13.56 7.97 21.77
CA GLU A 27 14.83 8.17 22.48
C GLU A 27 15.29 9.64 22.46
N THR A 28 14.99 10.36 21.39
CA THR A 28 15.42 11.76 21.20
C THR A 28 14.41 12.79 21.68
N THR A 29 13.16 12.38 21.94
CA THR A 29 12.09 13.28 22.40
C THR A 29 11.89 13.15 23.91
N GLU A 30 12.37 14.11 24.69
CA GLU A 30 12.17 14.12 26.14
C GLU A 30 10.71 14.48 26.48
N ARG A 31 10.02 13.59 27.20
CA ARG A 31 8.63 13.77 27.70
C ARG A 31 7.62 14.16 26.59
N PRO A 32 7.42 13.32 25.57
CA PRO A 32 6.45 13.61 24.53
C PRO A 32 5.03 13.68 25.09
N ASN A 33 4.24 14.62 24.59
CA ASN A 33 2.81 14.68 24.90
C ASN A 33 2.00 13.74 24.00
N LEU A 34 0.71 13.56 24.30
CA LEU A 34 -0.16 12.64 23.56
C LEU A 34 -0.31 13.03 22.07
N GLU A 35 -0.36 14.32 21.76
CA GLU A 35 -0.49 14.82 20.38
C GLU A 35 0.75 14.49 19.55
N GLN A 36 1.94 14.60 20.13
CA GLN A 36 3.20 14.25 19.48
C GLN A 36 3.29 12.74 19.22
N ILE A 37 2.90 11.93 20.22
CA ILE A 37 2.85 10.46 20.09
C ILE A 37 1.86 10.07 18.98
N GLU A 38 0.65 10.65 18.98
CA GLU A 38 -0.35 10.36 17.97
C GLU A 38 0.15 10.77 16.58
N THR A 39 0.73 11.97 16.44
CA THR A 39 1.26 12.47 15.17
C THR A 39 2.29 11.53 14.56
N VAL A 40 3.28 11.08 15.35
CA VAL A 40 4.33 10.20 14.83
C VAL A 40 3.77 8.82 14.48
N VAL A 41 2.91 8.24 15.33
CA VAL A 41 2.34 6.90 15.09
C VAL A 41 1.40 6.91 13.89
N LEU A 42 0.57 7.94 13.71
CA LEU A 42 -0.32 8.07 12.56
C LEU A 42 0.47 8.19 11.25
N ARG A 43 1.53 8.99 11.23
CA ARG A 43 2.42 9.14 10.07
C ARG A 43 3.08 7.82 9.68
N LEU A 44 3.65 7.10 10.64
CA LEU A 44 4.30 5.81 10.39
C LEU A 44 3.28 4.75 9.94
N ARG A 45 2.09 4.72 10.56
CA ARG A 45 0.99 3.83 10.16
C ARG A 45 0.58 4.05 8.71
N GLU A 46 0.48 5.31 8.26
CA GLU A 46 0.14 5.62 6.87
C GLU A 46 1.17 5.01 5.91
N GLN A 47 2.46 5.18 6.20
CA GLN A 47 3.54 4.66 5.35
C GLN A 47 3.51 3.13 5.25
N VAL A 48 3.39 2.41 6.37
CA VAL A 48 3.26 0.95 6.37
C VAL A 48 2.01 0.52 5.60
N GLY A 49 0.89 1.19 5.81
CA GLY A 49 -0.37 0.91 5.10
C GLY A 49 -0.25 1.07 3.59
N GLN A 50 0.44 2.13 3.13
CA GLN A 50 0.69 2.36 1.70
C GLN A 50 1.54 1.23 1.08
N GLU A 51 2.60 0.79 1.76
CA GLU A 51 3.47 -0.30 1.29
C GLU A 51 2.71 -1.64 1.23
N MET A 52 1.89 -1.92 2.24
CA MET A 52 1.00 -3.11 2.24
C MET A 52 0.03 -3.08 1.06
N ALA A 53 -0.62 -1.95 0.81
CA ALA A 53 -1.54 -1.79 -0.32
C ALA A 53 -0.82 -2.01 -1.65
N GLN A 54 0.37 -1.44 -1.83
CA GLN A 54 1.17 -1.64 -3.05
C GLN A 54 1.57 -3.11 -3.24
N ALA A 55 1.93 -3.82 -2.16
CA ALA A 55 2.29 -5.24 -2.24
C ALA A 55 1.13 -6.14 -2.68
N VAL A 56 -0.10 -5.79 -2.32
CA VAL A 56 -1.32 -6.48 -2.78
C VAL A 56 -1.63 -6.12 -4.24
N LEU A 57 -1.66 -4.83 -4.57
CA LEU A 57 -1.96 -4.33 -5.92
C LEU A 57 -0.96 -4.83 -6.98
N ALA A 58 0.33 -4.91 -6.64
CA ALA A 58 1.35 -5.47 -7.53
C ALA A 58 1.16 -6.97 -7.81
N GLY A 59 0.42 -7.67 -6.95
CA GLY A 59 -0.04 -9.04 -7.17
C GLY A 59 -1.29 -9.13 -8.06
N GLU A 60 -2.11 -8.10 -8.10
CA GLU A 60 -3.35 -8.02 -8.90
C GLU A 60 -3.09 -7.55 -10.33
N GLU A 61 -2.12 -6.67 -10.56
CA GLU A 61 -1.75 -6.20 -11.92
C GLU A 61 -1.35 -7.33 -12.88
N ARG A 62 -0.97 -8.49 -12.35
CA ARG A 62 -0.63 -9.70 -13.14
C ARG A 62 -1.78 -10.68 -13.30
N GLN A 63 -2.92 -10.47 -12.64
CA GLN A 63 -4.08 -11.35 -12.73
C GLN A 63 -5.07 -10.76 -13.76
N ARG A 64 -4.94 -11.28 -14.99
CA ARG A 64 -5.87 -11.26 -16.14
C ARG A 64 -6.71 -10.00 -16.39
N PRO A 65 -6.70 -9.42 -17.61
CA PRO A 65 -7.76 -8.48 -17.97
C PRO A 65 -9.10 -9.20 -17.81
N VAL A 66 -9.98 -8.61 -17.00
CA VAL A 66 -11.39 -9.03 -16.94
C VAL A 66 -11.89 -9.02 -18.39
N PRO A 67 -12.53 -10.10 -18.87
CA PRO A 67 -13.00 -10.15 -20.25
C PRO A 67 -13.87 -8.92 -20.53
N GLU A 68 -13.58 -8.27 -21.65
CA GLU A 68 -14.26 -7.05 -22.04
C GLU A 68 -15.78 -7.29 -22.10
N PRO A 69 -16.60 -6.52 -21.37
CA PRO A 69 -18.03 -6.76 -21.35
C PRO A 69 -18.64 -6.47 -22.72
N SER A 70 -19.65 -7.26 -23.11
CA SER A 70 -20.43 -6.99 -24.32
C SER A 70 -21.49 -5.92 -24.06
N CYS A 71 -21.71 -5.03 -25.02
CA CYS A 71 -22.78 -4.04 -24.96
C CYS A 71 -24.15 -4.72 -24.95
N ALA A 72 -24.99 -4.42 -23.96
CA ALA A 72 -26.33 -4.99 -23.83
C ALA A 72 -27.27 -4.65 -25.00
N THR A 73 -26.99 -3.59 -25.75
CA THR A 73 -27.82 -3.14 -26.88
C THR A 73 -27.39 -3.72 -28.22
N CYS A 74 -26.09 -3.89 -28.45
CA CYS A 74 -25.57 -4.27 -29.77
C CYS A 74 -24.58 -5.45 -29.77
N GLY A 75 -24.31 -6.06 -28.61
CA GLY A 75 -23.46 -7.24 -28.44
C GLY A 75 -21.96 -7.03 -28.68
N ARG A 76 -21.55 -5.85 -29.17
CA ARG A 76 -20.13 -5.56 -29.45
C ARG A 76 -19.31 -5.44 -28.17
N THR A 77 -18.05 -5.85 -28.25
CA THR A 77 -17.07 -5.76 -27.16
C THR A 77 -16.83 -4.31 -26.73
N MET A 78 -16.92 -4.04 -25.43
CA MET A 78 -16.69 -2.72 -24.84
C MET A 78 -15.30 -2.62 -24.22
N ARG A 79 -14.64 -1.47 -24.41
CA ARG A 79 -13.31 -1.21 -23.83
C ARG A 79 -13.44 -0.54 -22.46
N TYR A 80 -12.59 -0.94 -21.52
CA TYR A 80 -12.49 -0.26 -20.23
C TYR A 80 -11.99 1.18 -20.40
N LYS A 81 -12.60 2.12 -19.66
CA LYS A 81 -12.05 3.47 -19.48
C LYS A 81 -10.75 3.30 -18.70
N GLY A 82 -9.61 3.57 -19.33
CA GLY A 82 -8.27 3.35 -18.74
C GLY A 82 -8.08 3.97 -17.35
N ARG A 83 -6.95 3.68 -16.71
CA ARG A 83 -6.72 4.09 -15.32
C ARG A 83 -6.74 5.62 -15.15
N LYS A 84 -7.49 6.10 -14.15
CA LYS A 84 -7.43 7.52 -13.74
C LYS A 84 -6.03 7.83 -13.20
N ARG A 85 -5.41 8.90 -13.71
CA ARG A 85 -4.21 9.46 -13.09
C ARG A 85 -4.57 10.01 -11.72
N ARG A 86 -3.79 9.64 -10.69
CA ARG A 86 -3.81 10.33 -9.40
C ARG A 86 -3.18 11.73 -9.60
N ARG A 87 -3.82 12.75 -9.05
CA ARG A 87 -3.32 14.13 -8.98
C ARG A 87 -2.62 14.31 -7.64
#